data_AF-A0A3M6XTN6-F1
#
_entry.id   AF-A0A3M6XTN6-F1
#
_cell.length_a   1.000
_cell.length_b   1.000
_cell.length_c   1.000
_cell.angle_alpha   90.00
_cell.angle_beta   90.00
_cell.angle_gamma   90.00
#
_symmetry.space_group_name_H-M   'P 1'
#
loop_
_entity.id
_entity.type
_entity.pdbx_description
1 polymer ?
#
loop_
_entity_poly.entity_id
_entity_poly.type
_entity_poly.pdbx_seq_one_letter_code
_entity_poly.pdbx_strand_id
1 'polypeptide(L)'
;MLQLAFRQIQLYRDVLQFSHGPKIGLWMHSKGPSELADEGAWSTGNGWAAYGMARVRATMAGWAPAKPVLGEEIAKLDQYIGEILDAAMRADTDESGLLRNYLDQESWFGETSGTSLLAATAYRMALQSPQRFGERYIAWADRKREAVLATVDNDGFAKPAVNPLKHGSRDPVERSPEGESFLIMMGAAWRDCVCAGICAVPTYE
;
A
#
# COMPACT_ATOMS: atom_id res chain seq x y z
N MET A 1 -11.42 -22.27 -3.07
CA MET A 1 -10.12 -21.57 -2.95
C MET A 1 -10.26 -20.05 -2.82
N LEU A 2 -10.94 -19.34 -3.73
CA LEU A 2 -11.06 -17.87 -3.64
C LEU A 2 -11.85 -17.37 -2.42
N GLN A 3 -12.97 -18.01 -2.06
CA GLN A 3 -13.70 -17.68 -0.83
C GLN A 3 -12.85 -17.90 0.43
N LEU A 4 -11.98 -18.92 0.43
CA LEU A 4 -11.05 -19.16 1.54
C LEU A 4 -9.99 -18.05 1.62
N ALA A 5 -9.47 -17.58 0.48
CA ALA A 5 -8.55 -16.44 0.44
C ALA A 5 -9.20 -15.18 1.02
N PHE A 6 -10.44 -14.86 0.61
CA PHE A 6 -11.20 -13.76 1.21
C PHE A 6 -11.44 -13.98 2.71
N ARG A 7 -11.84 -15.19 3.12
CA ARG A 7 -12.10 -15.49 4.53
C ARG A 7 -10.87 -15.29 5.40
N GLN A 8 -9.68 -15.66 4.93
CA GLN A 8 -8.43 -15.39 5.64
C GLN A 8 -8.20 -13.88 5.78
N ILE A 9 -8.32 -13.11 4.70
CA ILE A 9 -8.21 -11.65 4.75
C ILE A 9 -9.16 -11.05 5.77
N GLN A 10 -10.42 -11.48 5.78
CA GLN A 10 -11.42 -11.02 6.74
C GLN A 10 -10.99 -11.30 8.18
N LEU A 11 -10.54 -12.52 8.48
CA LEU A 11 -10.10 -12.89 9.83
C LEU A 11 -8.86 -12.09 10.28
N TYR A 12 -7.91 -11.83 9.37
CA TYR A 12 -6.77 -10.95 9.68
C TYR A 12 -7.23 -9.51 9.95
N ARG A 13 -8.13 -8.96 9.12
CA ARG A 13 -8.69 -7.61 9.34
C ARG A 13 -9.37 -7.49 10.69
N ASP A 14 -10.20 -8.48 11.06
CA ASP A 14 -10.96 -8.49 12.32
C ASP A 14 -10.05 -8.39 13.56
N VAL A 15 -8.79 -8.82 13.44
CA VAL A 15 -7.81 -8.81 14.54
C VAL A 15 -6.83 -7.64 14.44
N LEU A 16 -6.33 -7.35 13.23
CA LEU A 16 -5.21 -6.43 13.01
C LEU A 16 -5.66 -4.99 12.75
N GLN A 17 -6.87 -4.74 12.29
CA GLN A 17 -7.31 -3.38 11.99
C GLN A 17 -7.49 -2.55 13.28
N PHE A 18 -6.99 -1.31 13.27
CA PHE A 18 -7.40 -0.31 14.25
C PHE A 18 -8.84 0.12 13.97
N SER A 19 -9.73 -0.13 14.94
CA SER A 19 -11.17 0.16 14.82
C SER A 19 -11.58 1.54 15.32
N HIS A 20 -10.66 2.29 15.94
CA HIS A 20 -10.92 3.61 16.52
C HIS A 20 -9.66 4.48 16.59
N GLY A 21 -9.86 5.78 16.83
CA GLY A 21 -8.78 6.75 17.01
C GLY A 21 -8.11 7.19 15.69
N PRO A 22 -6.97 7.90 15.76
CA PRO A 22 -6.33 8.49 14.60
C PRO A 22 -5.84 7.46 13.56
N LYS A 23 -5.56 6.23 14.00
CA LYS A 23 -5.08 5.13 13.14
C LYS A 23 -6.20 4.34 12.47
N ILE A 24 -7.48 4.68 12.70
CA ILE A 24 -8.62 3.93 12.20
C ILE A 24 -8.47 3.58 10.72
N GLY A 25 -8.64 2.30 10.38
CA GLY A 25 -8.48 1.80 9.02
C GLY A 25 -7.10 1.19 8.70
N LEU A 26 -6.03 1.64 9.36
CA LEU A 26 -4.71 0.99 9.28
C LEU A 26 -4.72 -0.35 10.01
N TRP A 27 -3.74 -1.18 9.69
CA TRP A 27 -3.51 -2.47 10.33
C TRP A 27 -2.25 -2.40 11.20
N MET A 28 -2.33 -3.03 12.37
CA MET A 28 -1.18 -3.41 13.17
C MET A 28 -0.26 -4.31 12.35
N HIS A 29 1.05 -4.19 12.55
CA HIS A 29 2.02 -5.08 11.89
C HIS A 29 1.80 -6.54 12.31
N SER A 30 1.69 -6.80 13.62
CA SER A 30 1.40 -8.13 14.15
C SER A 30 0.71 -8.05 15.51
N LYS A 31 0.02 -9.14 15.90
CA LYS A 31 -0.60 -9.28 17.22
C LYS A 31 -0.36 -10.70 17.73
N GLY A 32 0.05 -10.85 18.99
CA GLY A 32 0.30 -12.16 19.58
C GLY A 32 0.95 -12.09 20.97
N PRO A 33 1.07 -13.23 21.68
CA PRO A 33 1.49 -13.28 23.09
C PRO A 33 3.02 -13.25 23.30
N SER A 34 3.78 -12.45 22.56
CA SER A 34 5.26 -12.49 22.65
C SER A 34 5.93 -11.14 22.42
N GLU A 35 7.23 -11.05 22.77
CA GLU A 35 8.11 -9.91 22.48
C GLU A 35 8.26 -9.61 20.96
N LEU A 36 7.73 -10.47 20.09
CA LEU A 36 7.67 -10.26 18.63
C LEU A 36 6.38 -9.55 18.17
N ALA A 37 5.45 -9.24 19.09
CA ALA A 37 4.27 -8.47 18.75
C ALA A 37 4.65 -7.02 18.44
N ASP A 38 4.16 -6.52 17.32
CA ASP A 38 4.29 -5.14 16.90
C ASP A 38 2.91 -4.59 16.54
N GLU A 39 2.27 -3.95 17.52
CA GLU A 39 0.97 -3.32 17.32
C GLU A 39 1.09 -1.92 16.68
N GLY A 40 2.23 -1.56 16.09
CA GLY A 40 2.38 -0.33 15.34
C GLY A 40 1.80 -0.39 13.93
N ALA A 41 1.39 0.77 13.37
CA ALA A 41 0.90 0.87 12.00
C ALA A 41 2.07 0.94 11.01
N TRP A 42 2.79 -0.18 10.87
CA TRP A 42 3.94 -0.27 9.98
C TRP A 42 3.54 -0.07 8.51
N SER A 43 4.15 0.90 7.85
CA SER A 43 3.89 1.31 6.46
C SER A 43 3.97 0.16 5.47
N THR A 44 5.08 -0.58 5.51
CA THR A 44 5.33 -1.72 4.63
C THR A 44 4.33 -2.84 4.89
N GLY A 45 4.00 -3.12 6.15
CA GLY A 45 2.95 -4.09 6.51
C GLY A 45 1.56 -3.71 5.96
N ASN A 46 1.19 -2.44 6.04
CA ASN A 46 -0.05 -1.93 5.45
C ASN A 46 -0.03 -1.99 3.92
N GLY A 47 1.12 -1.72 3.29
CA GLY A 47 1.33 -1.91 1.86
C GLY A 47 1.12 -3.37 1.44
N TRP A 48 1.71 -4.32 2.17
CA TRP A 48 1.53 -5.75 1.93
C TRP A 48 0.07 -6.17 2.01
N ALA A 49 -0.64 -5.74 3.05
CA ALA A 49 -2.06 -6.04 3.23
C ALA A 49 -2.90 -5.47 2.07
N ALA A 50 -2.73 -4.19 1.75
CA ALA A 50 -3.52 -3.52 0.73
C ALA A 50 -3.24 -4.06 -0.68
N TYR A 51 -1.97 -4.21 -1.06
CA TYR A 51 -1.59 -4.73 -2.38
C TYR A 51 -1.95 -6.21 -2.54
N GLY A 52 -1.77 -7.01 -1.47
CA GLY A 52 -2.20 -8.41 -1.44
C GLY A 52 -3.70 -8.56 -1.65
N MET A 53 -4.51 -7.75 -0.95
CA MET A 53 -5.96 -7.70 -1.16
C MET A 53 -6.32 -7.29 -2.60
N ALA A 54 -5.64 -6.29 -3.17
CA ALA A 54 -5.87 -5.87 -4.56
C ALA A 54 -5.61 -7.01 -5.57
N ARG A 55 -4.60 -7.86 -5.32
CA ARG A 55 -4.33 -9.04 -6.18
C ARG A 55 -5.41 -10.12 -6.06
N VAL A 56 -5.89 -10.39 -4.84
CA VAL A 56 -7.00 -11.35 -4.62
C VAL A 56 -8.26 -10.83 -5.31
N ARG A 57 -8.58 -9.55 -5.11
CA ARG A 57 -9.70 -8.86 -5.75
C ARG A 57 -9.63 -8.93 -7.27
N ALA A 58 -8.47 -8.65 -7.87
CA ALA A 58 -8.24 -8.80 -9.31
C ALA A 58 -8.50 -10.23 -9.81
N THR A 59 -8.04 -11.23 -9.05
CA THR A 59 -8.21 -12.64 -9.39
C THR A 59 -9.69 -13.03 -9.36
N MET A 60 -10.44 -12.58 -8.36
CA MET A 60 -11.89 -12.82 -8.27
C MET A 60 -12.66 -12.17 -9.41
N ALA A 61 -12.33 -10.92 -9.75
CA ALA A 61 -13.01 -10.18 -10.81
C ALA A 61 -12.68 -10.69 -12.22
N GLY A 62 -11.44 -11.16 -12.43
CA GLY A 62 -10.96 -11.66 -13.72
C GLY A 62 -11.38 -13.11 -14.04
N TRP A 63 -11.72 -13.91 -13.03
CA TRP A 63 -12.14 -15.30 -13.25
C TRP A 63 -13.65 -15.36 -13.54
N ALA A 64 -14.00 -15.59 -14.81
CA ALA A 64 -15.39 -15.56 -15.29
C ALA A 64 -16.39 -16.40 -14.46
N PRO A 65 -16.05 -17.63 -13.98
CA PRO A 65 -16.94 -18.41 -13.11
C PRO A 65 -17.19 -17.79 -11.73
N ALA A 66 -16.26 -16.99 -11.18
CA ALA A 66 -16.42 -16.36 -9.88
C ALA A 66 -17.24 -15.07 -9.93
N LYS A 67 -17.20 -14.34 -11.05
CA LYS A 67 -17.75 -12.97 -11.14
C LYS A 67 -19.22 -12.86 -10.71
N PRO A 68 -20.14 -13.79 -11.05
CA PRO A 68 -21.53 -13.71 -10.61
C PRO A 68 -21.74 -14.04 -9.12
N VAL A 69 -20.78 -14.72 -8.48
CA VAL A 69 -20.95 -15.30 -7.14
C VAL A 69 -20.16 -14.54 -6.08
N LEU A 70 -19.02 -13.95 -6.43
CA LEU A 70 -18.10 -13.29 -5.49
C LEU A 70 -18.27 -11.76 -5.44
N GLY A 71 -19.43 -11.23 -5.85
CA GLY A 71 -19.67 -9.79 -5.91
C GLY A 71 -19.55 -9.11 -4.54
N GLU A 72 -20.03 -9.78 -3.48
CA GLU A 72 -19.93 -9.26 -2.11
C GLU A 72 -18.49 -9.24 -1.60
N GLU A 73 -17.72 -10.31 -1.85
CA GLU A 73 -16.32 -10.39 -1.46
C GLU A 73 -15.47 -9.35 -2.18
N ILE A 74 -15.72 -9.11 -3.48
CA ILE A 74 -15.06 -8.05 -4.25
C ILE A 74 -15.38 -6.68 -3.64
N ALA A 75 -16.65 -6.41 -3.32
CA ALA A 75 -17.05 -5.14 -2.70
C ALA A 75 -16.41 -4.94 -1.31
N LYS A 76 -16.32 -6.00 -0.51
CA LYS A 76 -15.63 -5.96 0.79
C LYS A 76 -14.13 -5.73 0.64
N LEU A 77 -13.48 -6.33 -0.36
CA LEU A 77 -12.07 -6.05 -0.65
C LEU A 77 -11.86 -4.60 -1.08
N ASP A 78 -12.75 -4.04 -1.93
CA ASP A 78 -12.72 -2.61 -2.28
C ASP A 78 -12.86 -1.72 -1.03
N GLN A 79 -13.72 -2.12 -0.08
CA GLN A 79 -13.85 -1.45 1.20
C GLN A 79 -12.54 -1.51 2.00
N TYR A 80 -12.00 -2.71 2.25
CA TYR A 80 -10.83 -2.93 3.11
C TYR A 80 -9.57 -2.25 2.58
N ILE A 81 -9.36 -2.29 1.26
CA ILE A 81 -8.25 -1.58 0.61
C ILE A 81 -8.42 -0.07 0.74
N GLY A 82 -9.65 0.43 0.55
CA GLY A 82 -9.96 1.84 0.73
C GLY A 82 -9.74 2.33 2.16
N GLU A 83 -10.07 1.52 3.17
CA GLU A 83 -9.82 1.84 4.58
C GLU A 83 -8.33 2.08 4.86
N ILE A 84 -7.44 1.23 4.33
CA ILE A 84 -5.99 1.39 4.48
C ILE A 84 -5.50 2.63 3.73
N LEU A 85 -5.89 2.80 2.45
CA LEU A 85 -5.44 3.93 1.64
C LEU A 85 -5.93 5.27 2.21
N ASP A 86 -7.21 5.37 2.59
CA ASP A 86 -7.76 6.57 3.23
C ASP A 86 -7.02 6.91 4.53
N ALA A 87 -6.65 5.89 5.32
CA ALA A 87 -5.92 6.10 6.57
C ALA A 87 -4.45 6.47 6.34
N ALA A 88 -3.78 5.88 5.36
CA ALA A 88 -2.44 6.27 4.94
C ALA A 88 -2.41 7.71 4.44
N MET A 89 -3.40 8.12 3.64
CA MET A 89 -3.55 9.51 3.17
C MET A 89 -3.78 10.51 4.32
N ARG A 90 -4.47 10.11 5.40
CA ARG A 90 -4.64 10.96 6.59
C ARG A 90 -3.35 11.11 7.40
N ALA A 91 -2.52 10.07 7.41
CA ALA A 91 -1.25 10.03 8.15
C ALA A 91 -0.06 10.63 7.36
N ASP A 92 -0.27 10.97 6.09
CA ASP A 92 0.72 11.52 5.17
C ASP A 92 1.08 12.97 5.49
N THR A 93 1.94 13.17 6.50
CA THR A 93 2.36 14.49 7.00
C THR A 93 3.88 14.68 7.02
N ASP A 94 4.64 13.86 6.31
CA ASP A 94 6.10 14.01 6.25
C ASP A 94 6.54 15.00 5.17
N GLU A 95 7.48 15.87 5.53
CA GLU A 95 7.96 16.94 4.64
C GLU A 95 8.74 16.42 3.43
N SER A 96 9.31 15.20 3.51
CA SER A 96 9.95 14.56 2.35
C SER A 96 8.97 14.15 1.26
N GLY A 97 7.67 14.11 1.57
CA GLY A 97 6.66 13.52 0.69
C GLY A 97 6.65 11.99 0.71
N LEU A 98 7.49 11.31 1.49
CA LEU A 98 7.37 9.87 1.74
C LEU A 98 6.41 9.59 2.90
N LEU A 99 5.86 8.39 2.97
CA LEU A 99 5.16 7.91 4.17
C LEU A 99 6.18 7.47 5.22
N ARG A 100 5.88 7.73 6.49
CA ARG A 100 6.75 7.32 7.61
C ARG A 100 6.74 5.82 7.83
N ASN A 101 7.87 5.27 8.30
CA ASN A 101 8.00 3.83 8.60
C ASN A 101 6.86 3.32 9.48
N TYR A 102 6.53 4.02 10.55
CA TYR A 102 5.24 3.86 11.24
C TYR A 102 4.38 5.08 10.92
N LEU A 103 3.30 4.84 10.20
CA LEU A 103 2.53 5.87 9.51
C LEU A 103 2.06 6.99 10.44
N ASP A 104 1.68 6.63 11.66
CA ASP A 104 1.07 7.54 12.63
C ASP A 104 2.06 8.23 13.58
N GLN A 105 3.36 8.04 13.39
CA GLN A 105 4.38 8.47 14.36
C GLN A 105 5.41 9.39 13.72
N GLU A 106 5.33 10.68 14.03
CA GLU A 106 6.19 11.74 13.47
C GLU A 106 7.70 11.55 13.73
N SER A 107 8.06 10.79 14.76
CA SER A 107 9.46 10.49 15.08
C SER A 107 10.16 9.58 14.05
N TRP A 108 9.40 8.92 13.17
CA TRP A 108 9.95 8.02 12.16
C TRP A 108 10.29 8.74 10.88
N PHE A 109 11.39 8.33 10.24
CA PHE A 109 11.75 8.80 8.92
C PHE A 109 10.72 8.36 7.87
N GLY A 110 10.53 9.19 6.85
CA GLY A 110 9.83 8.83 5.61
C GLY A 110 10.61 7.75 4.85
N GLU A 111 9.94 6.72 4.34
CA GLU A 111 10.58 5.53 3.78
C GLU A 111 10.02 5.11 2.42
N THR A 112 10.83 4.44 1.59
CA THR A 112 10.51 4.17 0.18
C THR A 112 9.69 2.89 -0.06
N SER A 113 9.79 1.87 0.79
CA SER A 113 9.15 0.56 0.60
C SER A 113 7.62 0.63 0.70
N GLY A 114 7.10 1.05 1.85
CA GLY A 114 5.66 1.16 2.10
C GLY A 114 5.02 2.25 1.25
N THR A 115 5.72 3.39 1.08
CA THR A 115 5.30 4.45 0.15
C THR A 115 5.08 3.92 -1.25
N SER A 116 6.06 3.18 -1.81
CA SER A 116 5.96 2.62 -3.16
C SER A 116 4.79 1.64 -3.27
N LEU A 117 4.64 0.72 -2.30
CA LEU A 117 3.64 -0.33 -2.40
C LEU A 117 2.21 0.19 -2.21
N LEU A 118 2.00 1.20 -1.36
CA LEU A 118 0.70 1.85 -1.20
C LEU A 118 0.34 2.70 -2.42
N ALA A 119 1.29 3.42 -3.01
CA ALA A 119 1.10 4.11 -4.29
C ALA A 119 0.76 3.12 -5.42
N ALA A 120 1.48 2.00 -5.50
CA ALA A 120 1.18 0.91 -6.43
C ALA A 120 -0.26 0.39 -6.25
N THR A 121 -0.70 0.23 -5.00
CA THR A 121 -2.06 -0.20 -4.68
C THR A 121 -3.10 0.79 -5.19
N ALA A 122 -2.90 2.09 -4.96
CA ALA A 122 -3.81 3.13 -5.43
C ALA A 122 -3.95 3.10 -6.97
N TYR A 123 -2.85 3.01 -7.72
CA TYR A 123 -2.92 2.87 -9.18
C TYR A 123 -3.63 1.59 -9.64
N ARG A 124 -3.34 0.44 -9.01
CA ARG A 124 -4.02 -0.82 -9.32
C ARG A 124 -5.52 -0.73 -9.05
N MET A 125 -5.91 -0.08 -7.96
CA MET A 125 -7.32 0.09 -7.61
C MET A 125 -8.04 1.10 -8.50
N ALA A 126 -7.35 2.13 -9.01
CA ALA A 126 -7.90 3.04 -10.01
C ALA A 126 -8.30 2.31 -11.29
N LEU A 127 -7.50 1.34 -11.75
CA LEU A 127 -7.83 0.47 -12.88
C LEU A 127 -8.99 -0.49 -12.59
N GLN A 128 -9.05 -0.98 -11.36
CA GLN A 128 -9.89 -2.09 -10.97
C GLN A 128 -11.29 -1.66 -10.51
N SER A 129 -11.41 -0.52 -9.85
CA SER A 129 -12.63 0.05 -9.27
C SER A 129 -12.60 1.60 -9.37
N PRO A 130 -12.57 2.15 -10.60
CA PRO A 130 -12.33 3.58 -10.84
C PRO A 130 -13.37 4.50 -10.18
N GLN A 131 -14.60 4.02 -9.98
CA GLN A 131 -15.65 4.80 -9.32
C GLN A 131 -15.33 5.11 -7.85
N ARG A 132 -14.56 4.23 -7.17
CA ARG A 132 -14.13 4.43 -5.78
C ARG A 132 -12.74 5.05 -5.70
N PHE A 133 -11.83 4.62 -6.56
CA PHE A 133 -10.40 4.97 -6.49
C PHE A 133 -9.96 5.92 -7.60
N GLY A 134 -10.81 6.90 -7.92
CA GLY A 134 -10.57 7.88 -8.98
C GLY A 134 -9.54 8.95 -8.64
N GLU A 135 -9.75 10.16 -9.15
CA GLU A 135 -8.78 11.27 -9.18
C GLU A 135 -8.06 11.53 -7.84
N ARG A 136 -8.78 11.53 -6.71
CA ARG A 136 -8.17 11.75 -5.39
C ARG A 136 -7.06 10.74 -5.05
N TYR A 137 -7.24 9.47 -5.40
CA TYR A 137 -6.27 8.41 -5.12
C TYR A 137 -5.12 8.45 -6.13
N ILE A 138 -5.41 8.73 -7.39
CA ILE A 138 -4.41 8.88 -8.45
C ILE A 138 -3.48 10.05 -8.14
N ALA A 139 -4.03 11.23 -7.83
CA ALA A 139 -3.24 12.41 -7.51
C ALA A 139 -2.36 12.19 -6.26
N TRP A 140 -2.86 11.44 -5.27
CA TRP A 140 -2.04 11.05 -4.11
C TRP A 140 -0.92 10.10 -4.51
N ALA A 141 -1.22 9.07 -5.31
CA ALA A 141 -0.24 8.11 -5.81
C ALA A 141 0.85 8.76 -6.67
N ASP A 142 0.48 9.76 -7.50
CA ASP A 142 1.43 10.54 -8.31
C ASP A 142 2.43 11.27 -7.43
N ARG A 143 1.96 11.98 -6.39
CA ARG A 143 2.86 12.66 -5.43
C ARG A 143 3.78 11.68 -4.70
N LYS A 144 3.26 10.53 -4.28
CA LYS A 144 4.07 9.49 -3.62
C LYS A 144 5.11 8.90 -4.57
N ARG A 145 4.73 8.62 -5.82
CA ARG A 145 5.63 8.13 -6.87
C ARG A 145 6.74 9.13 -7.15
N GLU A 146 6.42 10.41 -7.29
CA GLU A 146 7.41 11.48 -7.49
C GLU A 146 8.37 11.59 -6.31
N ALA A 147 7.86 11.58 -5.07
CA ALA A 147 8.69 11.60 -3.88
C ALA A 147 9.66 10.40 -3.82
N VAL A 148 9.18 9.18 -4.14
CA VAL A 148 10.05 8.00 -4.22
C VAL A 148 11.08 8.14 -5.33
N LEU A 149 10.69 8.56 -6.53
CA LEU A 149 11.61 8.68 -7.66
C LEU A 149 12.70 9.73 -7.42
N ALA A 150 12.40 10.81 -6.68
CA ALA A 150 13.38 11.81 -6.27
C ALA A 150 14.47 11.26 -5.33
N THR A 151 14.27 10.06 -4.78
CA THR A 151 15.22 9.40 -3.89
C THR A 151 16.03 8.27 -4.52
N VAL A 152 15.81 8.00 -5.81
CA VAL A 152 16.55 6.97 -6.54
C VAL A 152 17.94 7.50 -6.87
N ASP A 153 18.98 6.81 -6.40
CA ASP A 153 20.36 7.19 -6.68
C ASP A 153 20.84 6.74 -8.07
N ASN A 154 22.08 7.10 -8.41
CA ASN A 154 22.68 6.77 -9.72
C ASN A 154 22.85 5.25 -9.96
N ASP A 155 22.84 4.46 -8.89
CA ASP A 155 22.90 3.00 -8.96
C ASP A 155 21.49 2.36 -9.05
N GLY A 156 20.44 3.17 -8.99
CA GLY A 156 19.05 2.76 -9.10
C GLY A 156 18.39 2.33 -7.79
N PHE A 157 18.98 2.65 -6.63
CA PHE A 157 18.41 2.31 -5.33
C PHE A 157 17.60 3.46 -4.74
N ALA A 158 16.38 3.18 -4.26
CA ALA A 158 15.51 4.18 -3.62
C ALA A 158 15.74 4.24 -2.09
N LYS A 159 16.08 5.42 -1.56
CA LYS A 159 16.49 5.59 -0.16
C LYS A 159 15.78 6.75 0.56
N PRO A 160 15.50 6.68 1.87
CA PRO A 160 15.85 5.59 2.78
C PRO A 160 14.84 4.43 2.69
N ALA A 161 15.36 3.20 2.73
CA ALA A 161 14.52 2.00 2.80
C ALA A 161 14.47 1.45 4.23
N VAL A 162 13.36 0.79 4.57
CA VAL A 162 13.21 0.07 5.85
C VAL A 162 14.00 -1.25 5.81
N ASN A 163 14.51 -1.67 6.98
CA ASN A 163 15.02 -3.03 7.16
C ASN A 163 13.85 -4.00 7.46
N PRO A 164 13.43 -4.87 6.54
CA PRO A 164 12.30 -5.78 6.80
C PRO A 164 12.58 -6.80 7.91
N LEU A 165 13.85 -7.15 8.13
CA LEU A 165 14.26 -8.08 9.18
C LEU A 165 14.38 -7.39 10.55
N LYS A 166 14.33 -6.05 10.58
CA LYS A 166 14.40 -5.22 11.79
C LYS A 166 13.55 -3.96 11.59
N HIS A 167 12.25 -4.14 11.39
CA HIS A 167 11.27 -3.08 11.09
C HIS A 167 11.24 -1.96 12.14
N GLY A 168 11.59 -2.25 13.40
CA GLY A 168 11.77 -1.28 14.48
C GLY A 168 13.12 -0.54 14.49
N SER A 169 13.99 -0.73 13.48
CA SER A 169 15.27 -0.03 13.36
C SER A 169 15.07 1.44 13.00
N ARG A 170 15.65 2.35 13.79
CA ARG A 170 15.68 3.78 13.47
C ARG A 170 16.70 4.14 12.38
N ASP A 171 17.63 3.23 12.10
CA ASP A 171 18.60 3.36 11.03
C ASP A 171 18.02 2.76 9.74
N PRO A 172 17.85 3.57 8.67
CA PRO A 172 17.45 3.05 7.37
C PRO A 172 18.55 2.22 6.73
N VAL A 173 18.18 1.40 5.75
CA VAL A 173 19.12 0.61 4.96
C VAL A 173 19.36 1.24 3.60
N GLU A 174 20.59 1.10 3.11
CA GLU A 174 21.00 1.58 1.79
C GLU A 174 20.43 0.72 0.65
N ARG A 175 20.12 -0.56 0.91
CA ARG A 175 19.64 -1.49 -0.11
C ARG A 175 18.60 -2.41 0.50
N SER A 176 17.41 -2.44 -0.09
CA SER A 176 16.34 -3.33 0.33
C SER A 176 15.75 -4.04 -0.89
N PRO A 177 16.02 -5.34 -1.10
CA PRO A 177 15.41 -6.09 -2.20
C PRO A 177 13.88 -6.05 -2.17
N GLU A 178 13.29 -5.94 -0.98
CA GLU A 178 11.85 -5.75 -0.82
C GLU A 178 11.42 -4.36 -1.34
N GLY A 179 12.09 -3.30 -0.91
CA GLY A 179 11.82 -1.93 -1.37
C GLY A 179 11.97 -1.77 -2.87
N GLU A 180 13.04 -2.32 -3.46
CA GLU A 180 13.28 -2.26 -4.91
C GLU A 180 12.22 -3.03 -5.71
N SER A 181 11.75 -4.16 -5.17
CA SER A 181 10.62 -4.88 -5.77
C SER A 181 9.36 -4.01 -5.80
N PHE A 182 9.08 -3.26 -4.74
CA PHE A 182 7.91 -2.39 -4.68
C PHE A 182 8.04 -1.15 -5.55
N LEU A 183 9.24 -0.59 -5.69
CA LEU A 183 9.53 0.47 -6.66
C LEU A 183 9.13 0.04 -8.07
N ILE A 184 9.54 -1.17 -8.48
CA ILE A 184 9.20 -1.73 -9.79
C ILE A 184 7.69 -2.00 -9.90
N MET A 185 7.06 -2.53 -8.85
CA MET A 185 5.60 -2.74 -8.83
C MET A 185 4.82 -1.43 -8.97
N MET A 186 5.27 -0.36 -8.32
CA MET A 186 4.71 1.00 -8.45
C MET A 186 4.85 1.51 -9.88
N GLY A 187 6.06 1.45 -10.46
CA GLY A 187 6.30 1.86 -11.84
C GLY A 187 5.43 1.09 -12.85
N ALA A 188 5.28 -0.22 -12.66
CA ALA A 188 4.42 -1.05 -13.50
C ALA A 188 2.93 -0.69 -13.32
N ALA A 189 2.47 -0.45 -12.10
CA ALA A 189 1.08 -0.05 -11.83
C ALA A 189 0.74 1.32 -12.44
N TRP A 190 1.64 2.29 -12.30
CA TRP A 190 1.51 3.61 -12.92
C TRP A 190 1.49 3.51 -14.45
N ARG A 191 2.44 2.78 -15.05
CA ARG A 191 2.47 2.55 -16.52
C ARG A 191 1.16 1.97 -17.02
N ASP A 192 0.63 0.95 -16.35
CA ASP A 192 -0.63 0.31 -16.75
C ASP A 192 -1.81 1.28 -16.62
N CYS A 193 -1.80 2.16 -15.60
CA CYS A 193 -2.81 3.22 -15.43
C CYS A 193 -2.78 4.25 -16.57
N VAL A 194 -1.57 4.64 -17.01
CA VAL A 194 -1.37 5.54 -18.16
C VAL A 194 -1.83 4.87 -19.46
N CYS A 195 -1.42 3.63 -19.70
CA CYS A 195 -1.81 2.89 -20.91
C CYS A 195 -3.33 2.67 -21.02
N ALA A 196 -4.04 2.62 -19.88
CA ALA A 196 -5.49 2.54 -19.85
C ALA A 196 -6.20 3.90 -20.04
N GLY A 197 -5.45 5.01 -20.16
CA GLY A 197 -6.00 6.36 -20.26
C GLY A 197 -6.62 6.88 -18.96
N ILE A 198 -6.28 6.27 -17.81
CA ILE A 198 -6.80 6.66 -16.49
C ILE A 198 -5.86 7.66 -15.81
N CYS A 199 -4.54 7.45 -15.93
CA CYS A 199 -3.52 8.37 -15.41
C CYS A 199 -2.94 9.22 -16.54
N ALA A 200 -2.55 10.45 -16.22
CA ALA A 200 -1.85 11.32 -17.14
C ALA A 200 -0.37 10.93 -17.30
N VAL A 201 0.21 11.23 -18.46
CA VAL A 201 1.67 11.21 -18.64
C VAL A 201 2.21 12.53 -18.06
N PRO A 202 3.14 12.51 -17.09
CA PRO A 202 3.80 13.71 -16.62
C PRO A 202 4.52 14.40 -17.78
N THR A 203 4.31 15.70 -17.92
CA THR A 203 5.15 16.55 -18.78
C THR A 203 6.34 16.99 -17.95
N TYR A 204 7.50 16.40 -18.20
CA TYR A 204 8.76 16.89 -17.63
C TYR A 204 9.26 18.03 -18.53
N GLU A 205 9.23 19.27 -18.03
CA GLU A 205 9.95 20.41 -18.61
C GLU A 205 11.42 20.40 -18.20
#